data_AF-A0A9N8Z0D1-F1
#
_entry.id   AF-A0A9N8Z0D1-F1
#
_cell.length_a   1.000
_cell.length_b   1.000
_cell.length_c   1.000
_cell.angle_alpha   90.00
_cell.angle_beta   90.00
_cell.angle_gamma   90.00
#
_symmetry.space_group_name_H-M   'P 1'
#
loop_
_entity.id
_entity.type
_entity.pdbx_description
1 polymer ?
#
loop_
_entity_poly.entity_id
_entity_poly.type
_entity_poly.pdbx_seq_one_letter_code
_entity_poly.pdbx_strand_id
1 'polypeptide(L)' 'MDETPVYFDMFTCVLTVLAYGTKLPPIVIFKGKQISKNLPSRIIVLIHPKGWMNESGMKTWFNKV' A
#
# COMPACT_ATOMS: atom_id res chain seq x y z
N MET A 1 3.00 -28.86 -11.77
CA MET A 1 2.80 -28.95 -10.30
C MET A 1 2.45 -27.54 -9.86
N ASP A 2 1.16 -27.36 -9.58
CA ASP A 2 0.52 -26.34 -8.76
C ASP A 2 1.24 -24.98 -8.60
N GLU A 3 0.84 -24.03 -9.43
CA GLU A 3 1.03 -22.60 -9.14
C GLU A 3 0.06 -22.20 -8.03
N THR A 4 0.33 -22.63 -6.80
CA THR A 4 -0.41 -22.16 -5.64
C THR A 4 -0.19 -20.65 -5.58
N PRO A 5 -1.24 -19.82 -5.73
CA PRO A 5 -1.06 -18.40 -5.48
C PRO A 5 -0.68 -18.30 -4.01
N VAL A 6 0.56 -17.88 -3.76
CA VAL A 6 1.00 -17.53 -2.41
C VAL A 6 0.01 -16.48 -1.92
N TYR A 7 -0.90 -16.88 -1.04
CA TYR A 7 -1.83 -15.97 -0.43
C TYR A 7 -0.98 -14.88 0.24
N PHE A 8 -1.16 -13.63 -0.19
CA PHE A 8 -0.58 -12.47 0.48
C PHE A 8 -1.32 -12.33 1.82
N ASP A 9 -1.03 -13.21 2.78
CA ASP A 9 -1.84 -13.42 3.99
C ASP A 9 -1.95 -12.17 4.88
N MET A 10 -1.12 -11.13 4.64
CA MET A 10 -1.22 -9.84 5.30
C MET A 10 -0.91 -8.68 4.35
N PHE A 11 -1.81 -7.70 4.35
CA PHE A 11 -1.59 -6.36 3.81
C PHE A 11 -1.95 -5.33 4.87
N THR A 12 -1.29 -4.17 4.82
CA THR A 12 -1.57 -3.06 5.73
C THR A 12 -2.38 -2.00 4.98
N CYS A 13 -3.55 -1.65 5.51
CA CYS A 13 -4.32 -0.49 5.04
C CYS A 13 -3.99 0.73 5.89
N VAL A 14 -3.71 1.86 5.23
CA VAL A 14 -3.53 3.16 5.88
C VAL A 14 -4.66 4.07 5.44
N LEU A 15 -5.46 4.50 6.42
CA LEU A 15 -6.51 5.49 6.26
C LEU A 15 -6.05 6.77 6.96
N THR A 16 -6.01 7.88 6.23
CA THR A 16 -5.50 9.14 6.75
C THR A 16 -6.50 10.26 6.55
N VAL A 17 -6.66 11.05 7.61
CA VAL A 17 -7.46 12.27 7.63
C VAL A 17 -6.58 13.39 8.17
N LEU A 18 -6.54 14.52 7.46
CA LEU A 18 -5.85 15.71 7.91
C LEU A 18 -6.57 16.33 9.11
N ALA A 19 -5.86 17.16 9.88
CA ALA A 19 -6.44 17.89 11.02
C ALA A 19 -7.70 18.71 10.65
N TYR A 20 -7.80 19.15 9.40
CA TYR A 20 -8.95 19.90 8.86
C TYR A 20 -10.10 19.01 8.34
N GLY A 21 -10.05 17.69 8.55
CA GLY A 21 -11.09 16.75 8.17
C GLY A 21 -11.01 16.24 6.72
N THR A 22 -10.03 16.70 5.93
CA THR A 22 -9.80 16.22 4.57
C THR A 22 -9.30 14.77 4.58
N LYS A 23 -10.01 13.88 3.89
CA LYS A 23 -9.61 12.48 3.72
C LYS A 23 -8.59 12.39 2.59
N LEU A 24 -7.44 11.77 2.85
CA LEU A 24 -6.44 11.50 1.82
C LEU A 24 -6.72 10.15 1.14
N PRO A 25 -6.21 9.90 -0.08
CA PRO A 25 -6.37 8.63 -0.75
C PRO A 25 -5.85 7.48 0.13
N PRO A 26 -6.60 6.36 0.24
CA PRO A 26 -6.17 5.21 1.04
C PRO A 26 -4.93 4.57 0.44
N ILE A 27 -4.07 4.04 1.33
CA ILE A 27 -2.88 3.28 0.94
C ILE A 27 -3.08 1.82 1.30
N VAL A 28 -2.66 0.93 0.41
CA VAL A 28 -2.52 -0.50 0.70
C VAL A 28 -1.05 -0.88 0.53
N ILE A 29 -0.45 -1.44 1.58
CA ILE A 29 0.94 -1.89 1.59
C ILE A 29 0.95 -3.42 1.56
N PHE A 30 1.40 -3.99 0.45
CA PHE A 30 1.61 -5.44 0.34
C PHE A 30 2.99 -5.82 0.86
N LYS A 31 3.05 -6.96 1.57
CA LYS A 31 4.31 -7.62 1.88
C LYS A 31 4.86 -8.25 0.60
N GLY A 32 6.04 -7.82 0.15
CA GLY A 32 6.64 -8.41 -1.04
C GLY A 32 7.80 -7.62 -1.62
N LYS A 33 8.18 -7.98 -2.85
CA LYS A 33 9.22 -7.31 -3.65
C LYS A 33 8.72 -6.80 -5.00
N GLN A 34 7.59 -7.31 -5.50
CA GLN A 34 7.08 -7.03 -6.85
C GLN A 34 5.58 -6.77 -6.82
N ILE A 35 5.15 -5.78 -7.61
CA ILE A 35 3.77 -5.33 -7.70
C ILE A 35 3.18 -5.77 -9.04
N SER A 36 1.95 -6.27 -9.01
CA SER A 36 1.19 -6.49 -10.24
C SER A 36 0.94 -5.16 -10.96
N LYS A 37 0.87 -5.17 -12.28
CA LYS A 37 0.55 -3.98 -13.08
C LYS A 37 -0.94 -3.63 -13.05
N ASN A 38 -1.80 -4.56 -12.67
CA ASN A 38 -3.26 -4.40 -12.66
C ASN A 38 -3.74 -3.96 -11.27
N LEU A 39 -3.53 -2.69 -10.94
CA LEU A 39 -3.89 -2.12 -9.64
C LEU A 39 -5.11 -1.20 -9.76
N PRO A 40 -5.97 -1.15 -8.72
CA PRO A 40 -7.08 -0.22 -8.69
C PRO A 40 -6.58 1.23 -8.71
N SER A 41 -7.13 2.07 -9.58
CA SER A 41 -6.68 3.46 -9.78
C SER A 41 -6.98 4.41 -8.63
N ARG A 42 -7.96 4.08 -7.78
CA ARG A 42 -8.41 4.92 -6.66
C ARG A 42 -7.65 4.67 -5.36
N ILE A 43 -6.73 3.70 -5.34
CA ILE A 43 -6.00 3.28 -4.15
C ILE A 43 -4.51 3.35 -4.46
N ILE A 44 -3.74 3.94 -3.56
CA ILE A 44 -2.29 3.97 -3.71
C ILE A 44 -1.77 2.64 -3.18
N VAL A 45 -1.09 1.88 -4.04
CA VAL A 45 -0.53 0.58 -3.66
C VAL A 45 0.98 0.69 -3.52
N LEU A 46 1.48 0.32 -2.35
CA LEU A 46 2.90 0.26 -2.03
C LEU A 46 3.33 -1.18 -1.78
N ILE A 47 4.62 -1.43 -1.91
CA ILE A 47 5.24 -2.70 -1.55
C ILE A 47 6.33 -2.47 -0.53
N HIS A 48 6.29 -3.29 0.51
CA HIS A 48 7.33 -3.31 1.52
C HIS A 48 7.75 -4.76 1.80
N PRO A 49 9.05 -5.08 1.95
CA PRO A 49 9.51 -6.46 2.20
C PRO A 49 8.87 -7.13 3.43
N LYS A 50 8.50 -6.32 4.44
CA LYS A 50 7.81 -6.77 5.66
C LYS A 50 6.31 -6.43 5.71
N GLY A 51 5.79 -5.67 4.73
CA GLY A 51 4.39 -5.23 4.71
C GLY A 51 4.03 -4.14 5.71
N TRP A 52 5.01 -3.48 6.33
CA TRP A 52 4.80 -2.44 7.34
C TRP A 52 4.86 -1.05 6.73
N MET A 53 4.16 -0.11 7.37
CA MET A 53 4.32 1.32 7.15
C MET A 53 5.66 1.79 7.70
N ASN A 54 6.40 2.59 6.93
CA ASN A 54 7.63 3.23 7.38
C ASN A 54 7.70 4.69 6.87
N GLU A 55 8.58 5.48 7.47
CA GLU A 55 8.70 6.91 7.16
C GLU A 55 9.00 7.18 5.67
N SER A 56 9.90 6.39 5.06
CA SER A 56 10.27 6.54 3.65
C SER A 56 9.09 6.32 2.70
N GLY A 57 8.29 5.27 2.94
CA GLY A 57 7.09 4.98 2.18
C GLY A 57 6.03 6.07 2.33
N MET A 58 5.89 6.62 3.53
CA MET A 58 4.94 7.69 3.81
C MET A 58 5.36 9.04 3.21
N LYS A 59 6.65 9.38 3.21
CA LYS A 59 7.16 10.56 2.50
C LYS A 59 6.91 10.44 0.99
N THR A 60 7.15 9.26 0.43
CA THR A 60 6.88 9.00 -0.99
C THR A 60 5.40 9.15 -1.33
N TRP A 61 4.50 8.72 -0.44
CA TRP A 61 3.07 8.94 -0.59
C TRP A 61 2.69 10.41 -0.49
N PHE A 62 3.14 11.11 0.56
CA PHE A 62 2.79 12.51 0.79
C PHE A 62 3.22 13.41 -0.38
N ASN A 63 4.35 13.11 -1.02
CA ASN A 63 4.81 13.85 -2.20
C ASN A 63 4.01 13.57 -3.49
N LYS A 64 3.15 12.53 -3.50
CA LYS A 64 2.32 12.13 -4.65
C LYS A 64 0.86 12.56 -4.53
N VAL A 65 0.44 13.01 -3.34
CA VAL A 65 -0.91 13.49 -3.04
C VAL A 65 -0.91 15.00 -3.09
#